data_AF-A0A6I3N5A0-F1
#
_entry.id   AF-A0A6I3N5A0-F1
#
_cell.length_a   1.000
_cell.length_b   1.000
_cell.length_c   1.000
_cell.angle_alpha   90.00
_cell.angle_beta   90.00
_cell.angle_gamma   90.00
#
_symmetry.space_group_name_H-M   'P 1'
#
loop_
_entity.id
_entity.type
_entity.pdbx_description
1 polymer ?
#
loop_
_entity_poly.entity_id
_entity_poly.type
_entity_poly.pdbx_seq_one_letter_code
_entity_poly.pdbx_strand_id
1 'polypeptide(L)'
;MQPVFKVHYLLNVRSIYMHSIHFNLIMKHVLFLILTFLFSSQILSSQNLLPLEWSLKFDSTPTVTHPINLLLSWERQGVYARDGKGCLSCNFDLNKALQKKPLLLKVGLQCRVEKIFVNNTLIGENIPEHFYSNRNLQKTYLLPEGCLNDNDKNQIRIYLSSLSYTGGVSHNSCTLSPVDSSKSVQSVAIQMDPSDHLFTSKSPAITLHYKVHTKTTLRLIVNNDFHRHIVERTFTVSPSDTMLTVKLSKEITQPGFYECIALLKGQDNLGDVEWLAYRPEEIRCKDTQPSDFRSFWQETLTELKKIDPRFAMHKIDSLSRGKRDGYVIEMQSLGGLTIRGYYFVPRKEGRFPAILHVPYYGQGFQNVDQFINGGDNVIELALCARGHGLSADKFNPGFGIPGIWGYKLYSKQGNAYRGIYMDCVRAVDFLFSRPETDTLRVGVRGGSQGGGLTLVTAGLCGKRIAACAYFDPFPCDIHDFINIRTICQKELKGFLDYYHNPCSFEEALKVQDLINTKNFASWITCPVLFTTALFDDDCPPHVGFSAYNTIKSPKEFKIYPRDCHVDDRPYGALSEWLKKKFGL
;
A
#
# COMPACT_ATOMS: atom_id res chain seq x y z
N MET A 1 28.45 58.49 64.38
CA MET A 1 29.56 57.63 64.86
C MET A 1 29.94 56.67 63.74
N GLN A 2 31.24 56.38 63.57
CA GLN A 2 31.81 55.31 62.73
C GLN A 2 31.54 53.90 63.36
N PRO A 3 32.01 52.77 62.77
CA PRO A 3 32.31 52.38 61.37
C PRO A 3 31.48 51.11 60.95
N VAL A 4 31.64 50.35 59.83
CA VAL A 4 32.81 49.67 59.20
C VAL A 4 32.51 49.24 57.72
N PHE A 5 33.55 49.14 56.87
CA PHE A 5 33.57 48.72 55.43
C PHE A 5 34.04 47.23 55.26
N LYS A 6 33.99 46.49 54.13
CA LYS A 6 34.20 46.78 52.67
C LYS A 6 33.39 45.80 51.76
N VAL A 7 32.86 46.22 50.59
CA VAL A 7 33.37 46.11 49.18
C VAL A 7 33.62 44.66 48.68
N HIS A 8 32.97 44.12 47.63
CA HIS A 8 32.84 44.57 46.21
C HIS A 8 31.40 44.30 45.66
N TYR A 9 30.71 45.19 44.92
CA TYR A 9 30.87 45.60 43.50
C TYR A 9 30.85 44.41 42.51
N LEU A 10 30.12 44.36 41.39
CA LEU A 10 29.14 45.24 40.70
C LEU A 10 28.05 44.31 40.07
N LEU A 11 26.96 44.72 39.45
CA LEU A 11 26.49 46.00 38.87
C LEU A 11 24.97 46.18 39.19
N ASN A 12 24.25 47.05 38.48
CA ASN A 12 22.79 47.26 38.55
C ASN A 12 22.30 47.73 37.17
N VAL A 13 21.05 47.46 36.77
CA VAL A 13 20.11 48.35 36.04
C VAL A 13 18.78 47.61 35.82
N ARG A 14 17.69 48.13 36.41
CA ARG A 14 16.32 47.96 35.92
C ARG A 14 16.03 49.06 34.90
N SER A 15 15.65 48.72 33.67
CA SER A 15 14.88 49.59 32.76
C SER A 15 14.34 48.76 31.57
N ILE A 16 13.43 49.35 30.78
CA ILE A 16 12.87 48.82 29.52
C ILE A 16 11.85 47.67 29.71
N TYR A 17 10.70 48.02 30.30
CA TYR A 17 9.40 47.59 29.78
C TYR A 17 8.74 48.82 29.14
N MET A 18 7.87 48.63 28.13
CA MET A 18 7.17 49.69 27.35
C MET A 18 8.06 50.57 26.44
N HIS A 19 8.55 50.02 25.31
CA HIS A 19 8.44 50.58 23.94
C HIS A 19 9.33 49.81 22.94
N SER A 20 8.79 48.78 22.28
CA SER A 20 9.33 48.25 21.00
C SER A 20 8.27 47.45 20.22
N ILE A 21 7.04 47.96 20.19
CA ILE A 21 6.05 47.54 19.20
C ILE A 21 6.36 48.35 17.93
N HIS A 22 7.36 47.95 17.14
CA HIS A 22 7.48 48.25 15.69
C HIS A 22 8.69 47.64 14.94
N PHE A 23 9.52 46.78 15.55
CA PHE A 23 10.65 46.15 14.84
C PHE A 23 10.76 44.64 15.08
N ASN A 24 9.81 43.88 14.52
CA ASN A 24 9.97 42.44 14.24
C ASN A 24 8.97 41.86 13.21
N LEU A 25 8.01 42.65 12.72
CA LEU A 25 7.43 42.44 11.38
C LEU A 25 8.44 42.96 10.35
N ILE A 26 9.29 42.06 9.84
CA ILE A 26 10.08 42.11 8.57
C ILE A 26 11.09 40.94 8.57
N MET A 27 11.55 40.48 9.75
CA MET A 27 12.47 39.34 9.88
C MET A 27 11.79 37.95 9.98
N LYS A 28 10.57 37.81 9.42
CA LYS A 28 9.84 36.53 9.29
C LYS A 28 9.31 36.24 7.86
N HIS A 29 9.71 37.04 6.86
CA HIS A 29 9.28 36.87 5.46
C HIS A 29 10.43 36.66 4.47
N VAL A 30 11.65 36.38 4.95
CA VAL A 30 12.83 36.06 4.10
C VAL A 30 13.39 34.66 4.38
N LEU A 31 12.83 33.91 5.33
CA LEU A 31 13.26 32.54 5.68
C LEU A 31 12.16 31.47 5.47
N PHE A 32 11.28 31.67 4.48
CA PHE A 32 10.18 30.74 4.17
C PHE A 32 10.02 30.45 2.67
N LEU A 33 11.13 30.51 1.90
CA LEU A 33 11.11 30.39 0.44
C LEU A 33 12.11 29.39 -0.15
N ILE A 34 12.92 28.70 0.68
CA ILE A 34 13.85 27.64 0.23
C ILE A 34 13.88 26.48 1.24
N LEU A 35 12.77 25.77 1.43
CA LEU A 35 12.76 24.47 2.15
C LEU A 35 11.53 23.58 1.87
N THR A 36 11.00 23.60 0.65
CA THR A 36 10.01 22.62 0.16
C THR A 36 10.42 22.07 -1.21
N PHE A 37 11.60 21.47 -1.27
CA PHE A 37 12.09 20.70 -2.44
C PHE A 37 12.92 19.48 -2.01
N LEU A 38 12.50 18.80 -0.93
CA LEU A 38 13.09 17.56 -0.42
C LEU A 38 12.01 16.52 -0.06
N PHE A 39 11.18 16.19 -1.03
CA PHE A 39 10.77 14.80 -1.23
C PHE A 39 11.23 14.42 -2.63
N SER A 40 12.23 13.55 -2.71
CA SER A 40 12.82 13.11 -3.96
C SER A 40 11.87 12.17 -4.70
N SER A 41 11.04 12.72 -5.59
CA SER A 41 10.79 12.00 -6.84
C SER A 41 12.15 11.80 -7.51
N GLN A 42 12.49 10.55 -7.85
CA GLN A 42 13.72 10.28 -8.58
C GLN A 42 13.54 10.74 -10.02
N ILE A 43 13.88 12.00 -10.29
CA ILE A 43 13.95 12.51 -11.66
C ILE A 43 15.06 11.73 -12.37
N LEU A 44 14.67 10.72 -13.16
CA LEU A 44 15.56 9.96 -14.04
C LEU A 44 16.18 10.91 -15.06
N SER A 45 17.40 11.34 -14.74
CA SER A 45 18.08 12.47 -15.37
C SER A 45 19.29 11.99 -16.17
N SER A 46 19.01 11.34 -17.31
CA SER A 46 20.03 10.95 -18.29
C SER A 46 19.42 10.74 -19.67
N GLN A 47 20.28 10.73 -20.69
CA GLN A 47 19.89 10.47 -22.08
C GLN A 47 19.58 8.96 -22.24
N ASN A 48 18.32 8.54 -22.03
CA ASN A 48 17.93 7.13 -22.08
C ASN A 48 17.56 6.66 -23.50
N LEU A 49 18.48 5.94 -24.12
CA LEU A 49 18.39 5.41 -25.48
C LEU A 49 17.51 4.14 -25.61
N LEU A 50 17.08 3.53 -24.49
CA LEU A 50 16.23 2.33 -24.50
C LEU A 50 14.74 2.70 -24.48
N PRO A 51 13.85 1.92 -25.10
CA PRO A 51 12.41 2.11 -24.97
C PRO A 51 11.93 1.81 -23.54
N LEU A 52 10.77 2.37 -23.18
CA LEU A 52 10.09 2.08 -21.92
C LEU A 52 9.25 0.79 -21.98
N GLU A 53 8.82 0.41 -23.18
CA GLU A 53 8.09 -0.83 -23.47
C GLU A 53 9.06 -1.96 -23.85
N TRP A 54 8.94 -3.10 -23.16
CA TRP A 54 9.77 -4.30 -23.29
C TRP A 54 8.88 -5.54 -23.55
N SER A 55 9.44 -6.56 -24.18
CA SER A 55 8.80 -7.88 -24.30
C SER A 55 9.25 -8.79 -23.16
N LEU A 56 8.31 -9.37 -22.42
CA LEU A 56 8.58 -10.34 -21.36
C LEU A 56 8.10 -11.74 -21.76
N LYS A 57 8.95 -12.75 -21.64
CA LYS A 57 8.59 -14.15 -21.87
C LYS A 57 9.08 -15.02 -20.72
N PHE A 58 8.20 -15.86 -20.18
CA PHE A 58 8.57 -16.90 -19.21
C PHE A 58 8.86 -18.23 -19.92
N ASP A 59 9.73 -19.04 -19.32
CA ASP A 59 10.07 -20.38 -19.79
C ASP A 59 8.89 -21.35 -19.61
N SER A 60 8.09 -21.15 -18.56
CA SER A 60 6.80 -21.83 -18.35
C SER A 60 5.65 -21.00 -18.95
N THR A 61 4.78 -21.66 -19.72
CA THR A 61 3.53 -21.08 -20.22
C THR A 61 2.56 -20.75 -19.06
N PRO A 62 1.71 -19.70 -19.17
CA PRO A 62 1.39 -18.95 -20.37
C PRO A 62 2.30 -17.73 -20.62
N THR A 63 2.60 -17.50 -21.90
CA THR A 63 3.32 -16.33 -22.45
C THR A 63 2.62 -15.02 -22.08
N VAL A 64 3.36 -13.97 -21.75
CA VAL A 64 2.82 -12.60 -21.69
C VAL A 64 2.65 -12.11 -23.13
N THR A 65 1.43 -11.72 -23.51
CA THR A 65 1.07 -11.41 -24.90
C THR A 65 1.10 -9.92 -25.25
N HIS A 66 1.34 -9.06 -24.27
CA HIS A 66 1.43 -7.61 -24.41
C HIS A 66 2.82 -7.09 -23.99
N PRO A 67 3.21 -5.88 -24.41
CA PRO A 67 4.40 -5.21 -23.87
C PRO A 67 4.29 -4.98 -22.36
N ILE A 68 5.46 -4.88 -21.72
CA ILE A 68 5.65 -4.52 -20.32
C ILE A 68 6.35 -3.16 -20.27
N ASN A 69 5.70 -2.19 -19.65
CA ASN A 69 6.26 -0.88 -19.36
C ASN A 69 6.97 -0.91 -18.00
N LEU A 70 8.26 -0.55 -17.97
CA LEU A 70 9.04 -0.53 -16.72
C LEU A 70 8.60 0.55 -15.73
N LEU A 71 7.79 1.53 -16.15
CA LEU A 71 7.21 2.52 -15.24
C LEU A 71 6.08 1.95 -14.37
N LEU A 72 5.50 0.80 -14.74
CA LEU A 72 4.38 0.17 -14.04
C LEU A 72 4.86 -1.04 -13.24
N SER A 73 4.16 -1.36 -12.15
CA SER A 73 4.43 -2.56 -11.35
C SER A 73 4.25 -3.84 -12.18
N TRP A 74 4.77 -4.97 -11.71
CA TRP A 74 4.54 -6.24 -12.38
C TRP A 74 3.07 -6.67 -12.24
N GLU A 75 2.49 -6.38 -11.08
CA GLU A 75 1.11 -6.67 -10.69
C GLU A 75 0.08 -5.95 -11.56
N ARG A 76 0.27 -4.64 -11.79
CA ARG A 76 -0.53 -3.80 -12.67
C ARG A 76 -0.70 -4.41 -14.06
N GLN A 77 0.36 -5.08 -14.51
CA GLN A 77 0.52 -5.63 -15.84
C GLN A 77 0.15 -7.12 -15.90
N GLY A 78 -0.51 -7.67 -14.87
CA GLY A 78 -0.94 -9.07 -14.83
C GLY A 78 0.19 -10.09 -14.64
N VAL A 79 1.37 -9.65 -14.21
CA VAL A 79 2.58 -10.46 -14.05
C VAL A 79 3.01 -10.54 -12.58
N TYR A 80 2.17 -11.12 -11.72
CA TYR A 80 2.46 -11.27 -10.30
C TYR A 80 3.01 -12.67 -9.93
N ALA A 81 3.88 -12.69 -8.91
CA ALA A 81 4.41 -13.85 -8.17
C ALA A 81 4.60 -15.14 -8.97
N ARG A 82 5.28 -15.03 -10.12
CA ARG A 82 5.70 -16.21 -10.89
C ARG A 82 7.07 -16.67 -10.42
N ASP A 83 7.10 -17.81 -9.74
CA ASP A 83 8.29 -18.66 -9.64
C ASP A 83 8.60 -19.24 -11.03
N GLY A 84 9.27 -18.44 -11.85
CA GLY A 84 9.57 -18.77 -13.22
C GLY A 84 10.79 -18.00 -13.71
N LYS A 85 11.66 -18.69 -14.43
CA LYS A 85 12.69 -18.04 -15.24
C LYS A 85 12.03 -17.41 -16.45
N GLY A 86 12.55 -16.26 -16.84
CA GLY A 86 12.06 -15.52 -18.00
C GLY A 86 13.13 -14.63 -18.61
N CYS A 87 12.78 -14.01 -19.74
CA CYS A 87 13.61 -13.08 -20.47
C CYS A 87 12.80 -11.82 -20.76
N LEU A 88 13.26 -10.69 -20.20
CA LEU A 88 12.82 -9.35 -20.56
C LEU A 88 13.74 -8.84 -21.68
N SER A 89 13.17 -8.31 -22.76
CA SER A 89 13.97 -7.90 -23.92
C SER A 89 13.38 -6.69 -24.66
N CYS A 90 14.26 -5.86 -25.21
CA CYS A 90 13.88 -4.76 -26.08
C CYS A 90 14.84 -4.65 -27.28
N ASN A 91 14.34 -4.17 -28.40
CA ASN A 91 15.16 -3.73 -29.51
C ASN A 91 15.31 -2.21 -29.46
N PHE A 92 16.48 -1.70 -29.80
CA PHE A 92 16.78 -0.27 -29.82
C PHE A 92 17.70 0.07 -30.99
N ASP A 93 17.60 1.31 -31.46
CA ASP A 93 18.39 1.83 -32.58
C ASP A 93 19.39 2.87 -32.04
N LEU A 94 20.63 2.85 -32.55
CA LEU A 94 21.65 3.84 -32.23
C LEU A 94 21.97 4.67 -33.47
N ASN A 95 22.08 5.99 -33.31
CA ASN A 95 22.61 6.83 -34.37
C ASN A 95 24.15 6.67 -34.48
N LYS A 96 24.69 6.91 -35.67
CA LYS A 96 26.14 6.74 -35.96
C LYS A 96 27.07 7.60 -35.11
N ALA A 97 26.58 8.69 -34.52
CA ALA A 97 27.35 9.56 -33.62
C ALA A 97 27.39 9.06 -32.17
N LEU A 98 26.52 8.13 -31.79
CA LEU A 98 26.50 7.49 -30.46
C LEU A 98 27.15 6.10 -30.46
N GLN A 99 27.14 5.36 -31.58
CA GLN A 99 27.80 4.06 -31.71
C GLN A 99 29.29 4.07 -31.30
N LYS A 100 30.00 5.17 -31.60
CA LYS A 100 31.43 5.33 -31.28
C LYS A 100 31.71 5.92 -29.90
N LYS A 101 30.70 6.14 -29.07
CA LYS A 101 30.87 6.68 -27.71
C LYS A 101 30.82 5.56 -26.68
N PRO A 102 31.59 5.66 -25.58
CA PRO A 102 31.42 4.75 -24.46
C PRO A 102 30.01 4.93 -23.86
N LEU A 103 29.26 3.82 -23.76
CA LEU A 103 27.90 3.80 -23.23
C LEU A 103 27.84 3.06 -21.89
N LEU A 104 27.07 3.62 -20.96
CA LEU A 104 26.74 3.03 -19.67
C LEU A 104 25.33 2.43 -19.72
N LEU A 105 25.25 1.13 -19.47
CA LEU A 105 24.00 0.42 -19.19
C LEU A 105 23.79 0.40 -17.67
N LYS A 106 22.70 0.98 -17.19
CA LYS A 106 22.27 0.90 -15.78
C LYS A 106 21.04 0.00 -15.68
N VAL A 107 21.06 -0.93 -14.74
CA VAL A 107 19.97 -1.88 -14.49
C VAL A 107 19.68 -1.94 -12.99
N GLY A 108 18.44 -1.61 -12.61
CA GLY A 108 17.87 -1.87 -11.30
C GLY A 108 16.44 -2.36 -11.49
N LEU A 109 16.21 -3.64 -11.24
CA LEU A 109 14.90 -4.29 -11.44
C LEU A 109 14.43 -4.92 -10.12
N GLN A 110 13.13 -4.90 -9.89
CA GLN A 110 12.44 -5.55 -8.77
C GLN A 110 12.28 -7.04 -9.06
N CYS A 111 13.40 -7.72 -9.27
CA CYS A 111 13.51 -9.16 -9.49
C CYS A 111 14.96 -9.61 -9.30
N ARG A 112 15.22 -10.91 -9.28
CA ARG A 112 16.57 -11.43 -9.47
C ARG A 112 16.94 -11.34 -10.96
N VAL A 113 18.12 -10.80 -11.28
CA VAL A 113 18.66 -10.81 -12.65
C VAL A 113 19.76 -11.86 -12.76
N GLU A 114 19.47 -12.91 -13.52
CA GLU A 114 20.40 -14.00 -13.75
C GLU A 114 21.52 -13.57 -14.70
N LYS A 115 21.18 -13.02 -15.89
CA LYS A 115 22.14 -12.61 -16.93
C LYS A 115 21.64 -11.45 -17.77
N ILE A 116 22.53 -10.56 -18.19
CA ILE A 116 22.27 -9.43 -19.09
C ILE A 116 23.14 -9.61 -20.33
N PHE A 117 22.51 -9.64 -21.50
CA PHE A 117 23.17 -9.64 -22.80
C PHE A 117 22.83 -8.37 -23.59
N VAL A 118 23.83 -7.80 -24.23
CA VAL A 118 23.65 -6.84 -25.34
C VAL A 118 24.09 -7.57 -26.61
N ASN A 119 23.17 -7.71 -27.55
CA ASN A 119 23.29 -8.59 -28.71
C ASN A 119 23.74 -10.01 -28.30
N ASN A 120 25.00 -10.38 -28.58
CA ASN A 120 25.60 -11.68 -28.24
C ASN A 120 26.63 -11.61 -27.11
N THR A 121 26.88 -10.44 -26.53
CA THR A 121 27.89 -10.22 -25.48
C THR A 121 27.24 -10.24 -24.09
N LEU A 122 27.79 -11.05 -23.18
CA LEU A 122 27.42 -11.03 -21.75
C LEU A 122 27.98 -9.76 -21.10
N ILE A 123 27.11 -8.98 -20.46
CA ILE A 123 27.44 -7.68 -19.83
C ILE A 123 27.47 -7.78 -18.30
N GLY A 124 26.59 -8.61 -17.72
CA GLY A 124 26.50 -8.80 -16.28
C GLY A 124 25.65 -10.00 -15.92
N GLU A 125 25.79 -10.48 -14.69
CA GLU A 125 25.04 -11.64 -14.18
C GLU A 125 24.93 -11.58 -12.65
N ASN A 126 24.09 -12.45 -12.08
CA ASN A 126 23.96 -12.68 -10.64
C ASN A 126 23.61 -11.43 -9.80
N ILE A 127 22.76 -10.53 -10.32
CA ILE A 127 22.25 -9.40 -9.52
C ILE A 127 21.13 -9.92 -8.61
N PRO A 128 21.23 -9.78 -7.26
CA PRO A 128 20.17 -10.21 -6.36
C PRO A 128 18.90 -9.38 -6.49
N GLU A 129 17.82 -9.93 -5.95
CA GLU A 129 16.60 -9.20 -5.63
C GLU A 129 16.88 -8.23 -4.46
N HIS A 130 16.37 -7.00 -4.52
CA HIS A 130 16.69 -5.93 -3.56
C HIS A 130 15.52 -5.05 -3.11
N PHE A 131 14.27 -5.32 -3.50
CA PHE A 131 13.11 -4.47 -3.20
C PHE A 131 12.92 -4.21 -1.70
N TYR A 132 13.08 -5.22 -0.84
CA TYR A 132 12.92 -5.04 0.61
C TYR A 132 14.15 -4.45 1.32
N SER A 133 15.31 -4.36 0.64
CA SER A 133 16.57 -3.86 1.25
C SER A 133 17.00 -2.48 0.72
N ASN A 134 16.87 -2.26 -0.59
CA ASN A 134 17.11 -0.99 -1.27
C ASN A 134 16.41 -0.97 -2.64
N ARG A 135 15.16 -0.50 -2.67
CA ARG A 135 14.32 -0.36 -3.89
C ARG A 135 15.01 0.40 -5.03
N ASN A 136 15.97 1.27 -4.72
CA ASN A 136 16.64 2.17 -5.67
C ASN A 136 18.03 1.68 -6.11
N LEU A 137 18.43 0.45 -5.77
CA LEU A 137 19.76 -0.06 -6.12
C LEU A 137 19.87 -0.36 -7.62
N GLN A 138 20.86 0.25 -8.27
CA GLN A 138 21.20 0.02 -9.67
C GLN A 138 22.62 -0.52 -9.81
N LYS A 139 22.83 -1.46 -10.73
CA LYS A 139 24.15 -1.85 -11.24
C LYS A 139 24.45 -1.08 -12.53
N THR A 140 25.67 -0.57 -12.65
CA THR A 140 26.14 0.16 -13.84
C THR A 140 27.25 -0.63 -14.52
N TYR A 141 27.14 -0.78 -15.84
CA TYR A 141 28.08 -1.49 -16.69
C TYR A 141 28.53 -0.57 -17.83
N LEU A 142 29.84 -0.49 -18.07
CA LEU A 142 30.38 0.07 -19.32
C LEU A 142 30.23 -0.99 -20.41
N LEU A 143 29.61 -0.64 -21.53
CA LEU A 143 29.49 -1.57 -22.66
C LEU A 143 30.86 -1.83 -23.31
N PRO A 144 31.25 -3.10 -23.54
CA PRO A 144 32.49 -3.43 -24.24
C PRO A 144 32.50 -2.92 -25.69
N GLU A 145 33.68 -2.62 -26.22
CA GLU A 145 33.86 -2.33 -27.64
C GLU A 145 33.43 -3.55 -28.50
N GLY A 146 32.79 -3.28 -29.64
CA GLY A 146 32.30 -4.34 -30.54
C GLY A 146 31.07 -5.13 -30.07
N CYS A 147 30.45 -4.81 -28.92
CA CYS A 147 29.19 -5.48 -28.52
C CYS A 147 27.94 -4.97 -29.26
N LEU A 148 28.06 -3.86 -30.00
CA LEU A 148 26.98 -3.21 -30.74
C LEU A 148 27.06 -3.51 -32.24
N ASN A 149 25.92 -3.58 -32.90
CA ASN A 149 25.83 -3.74 -34.35
C ASN A 149 25.93 -2.36 -35.03
N ASP A 150 26.88 -2.20 -35.97
CA ASP A 150 27.19 -0.90 -36.60
C ASP A 150 26.14 -0.41 -37.61
N ASN A 151 25.31 -1.29 -38.18
CA ASN A 151 24.25 -0.89 -39.13
C ASN A 151 22.91 -1.63 -38.93
N ASP A 152 22.80 -2.49 -37.91
CA ASP A 152 21.58 -3.27 -37.62
C ASP A 152 20.94 -2.85 -36.29
N LYS A 153 19.70 -3.30 -36.07
CA LYS A 153 19.02 -3.18 -34.78
C LYS A 153 19.85 -3.83 -33.68
N ASN A 154 19.92 -3.15 -32.54
CA ASN A 154 20.55 -3.69 -31.34
C ASN A 154 19.48 -4.25 -30.40
N GLN A 155 19.83 -5.24 -29.59
CA GLN A 155 18.91 -5.89 -28.66
C GLN A 155 19.53 -6.01 -27.27
N ILE A 156 18.73 -5.75 -26.23
CA ILE A 156 19.06 -6.15 -24.85
C ILE A 156 18.18 -7.35 -24.47
N ARG A 157 18.78 -8.35 -23.83
CA ARG A 157 18.10 -9.51 -23.24
C ARG A 157 18.52 -9.66 -21.77
N ILE A 158 17.57 -9.57 -20.86
CA ILE A 158 17.75 -9.70 -19.42
C ILE A 158 17.03 -10.96 -18.98
N TYR A 159 17.80 -12.01 -18.69
CA TYR A 159 17.31 -13.23 -18.06
C TYR A 159 17.08 -12.96 -16.58
N LEU A 160 15.87 -13.25 -16.12
CA LEU A 160 15.39 -12.93 -14.78
C LEU A 160 14.68 -14.12 -14.13
N SER A 161 14.52 -14.04 -12.82
CA SER A 161 13.77 -14.97 -11.98
C SER A 161 13.22 -14.21 -10.77
N SER A 162 12.33 -14.84 -9.99
CA SER A 162 11.84 -14.32 -8.70
C SER A 162 11.43 -12.83 -8.78
N LEU A 163 10.37 -12.53 -9.54
CA LEU A 163 9.80 -11.18 -9.55
C LEU A 163 9.32 -10.80 -8.15
N SER A 164 9.73 -9.63 -7.67
CA SER A 164 9.32 -9.13 -6.36
C SER A 164 7.84 -8.73 -6.38
N TYR A 165 7.14 -9.00 -5.29
CA TYR A 165 5.93 -8.24 -4.98
C TYR A 165 6.32 -6.82 -4.61
N THR A 166 5.74 -5.85 -5.30
CA THR A 166 6.06 -4.41 -5.24
C THR A 166 4.99 -3.62 -4.48
N GLY A 167 3.81 -4.21 -4.24
CA GLY A 167 2.65 -3.52 -3.68
C GLY A 167 2.01 -2.50 -4.63
N GLY A 168 2.43 -2.48 -5.90
CA GLY A 168 1.89 -1.65 -6.99
C GLY A 168 2.74 -0.44 -7.42
N VAL A 169 3.90 -0.17 -6.77
CA VAL A 169 4.86 0.87 -7.20
C VAL A 169 6.08 0.26 -7.91
N SER A 170 6.31 0.71 -9.15
CA SER A 170 7.55 0.37 -9.86
C SER A 170 8.74 1.19 -9.37
N HIS A 171 9.84 0.51 -9.15
CA HIS A 171 11.20 1.06 -9.09
C HIS A 171 12.08 0.47 -10.21
N ASN A 172 11.47 -0.19 -11.21
CA ASN A 172 12.20 -0.80 -12.32
C ASN A 172 12.84 0.29 -13.19
N SER A 173 14.10 0.07 -13.54
CA SER A 173 14.91 0.98 -14.34
C SER A 173 15.91 0.18 -15.18
N CYS A 174 15.88 0.44 -16.48
CA CYS A 174 16.90 -0.04 -17.41
C CYS A 174 17.20 1.09 -18.38
N THR A 175 18.40 1.67 -18.30
CA THR A 175 18.77 2.85 -19.09
C THR A 175 20.12 2.67 -19.78
N LEU A 176 20.20 3.02 -21.06
CA LEU A 176 21.46 3.10 -21.81
C LEU A 176 21.75 4.56 -22.13
N SER A 177 22.94 5.05 -21.76
CA SER A 177 23.30 6.47 -21.89
C SER A 177 24.81 6.65 -22.15
N PRO A 178 25.27 7.70 -22.86
CA PRO A 178 26.70 8.00 -22.96
C PRO A 178 27.32 8.37 -21.61
N VAL A 179 28.60 8.02 -21.40
CA VAL A 179 29.34 8.33 -20.16
C VAL A 179 29.26 9.83 -19.79
N ASP A 180 29.44 10.73 -20.75
CA ASP A 180 29.47 12.19 -20.54
C ASP A 180 28.09 12.87 -20.52
N SER A 181 27.00 12.12 -20.39
CA SER A 181 25.62 12.62 -20.51
C SER A 181 25.16 13.59 -19.40
N SER A 182 25.97 13.80 -18.36
CA SER A 182 25.64 14.59 -17.15
C SER A 182 25.28 16.06 -17.40
N LYS A 183 25.62 16.62 -18.56
CA LYS A 183 25.39 18.05 -18.88
C LYS A 183 24.05 18.35 -19.57
N SER A 184 23.34 17.34 -20.06
CA SER A 184 22.14 17.52 -20.90
C SER A 184 20.96 16.68 -20.42
N VAL A 185 20.55 16.88 -19.17
CA VAL A 185 19.36 16.24 -18.58
C VAL A 185 18.07 16.71 -19.27
N GLN A 186 17.37 15.78 -19.93
CA GLN A 186 15.93 15.89 -20.20
C GLN A 186 15.14 15.33 -19.01
N SER A 187 13.88 15.75 -18.88
CA SER A 187 12.97 15.21 -17.85
C SER A 187 11.51 15.37 -18.26
N VAL A 188 10.65 14.53 -17.70
CA VAL A 188 9.20 14.68 -17.66
C VAL A 188 8.73 14.30 -16.27
N ALA A 189 7.74 15.03 -15.74
CA ALA A 189 7.12 14.76 -14.46
C ALA A 189 5.64 15.17 -14.48
N ILE A 190 4.80 14.41 -13.80
CA ILE A 190 3.39 14.72 -13.57
C ILE A 190 3.25 15.46 -12.24
N GLN A 191 2.48 16.54 -12.24
CA GLN A 191 2.06 17.25 -11.04
C GLN A 191 0.54 17.39 -11.01
N MET A 192 -0.06 16.98 -9.89
CA MET A 192 -1.47 17.18 -9.59
C MET A 192 -1.67 18.44 -8.72
N ASP A 193 -2.78 19.16 -8.94
CA ASP A 193 -3.36 20.10 -7.98
C ASP A 193 -4.83 19.69 -7.74
N PRO A 194 -5.18 19.17 -6.55
CA PRO A 194 -4.41 19.23 -5.30
C PRO A 194 -3.32 18.16 -5.15
N SER A 195 -2.37 18.41 -4.24
CA SER A 195 -1.20 17.55 -3.99
C SER A 195 -1.47 16.26 -3.21
N ASP A 196 -2.70 16.07 -2.72
CA ASP A 196 -3.23 14.79 -2.22
C ASP A 196 -3.91 13.97 -3.36
N HIS A 197 -3.90 14.51 -4.58
CA HIS A 197 -4.43 13.93 -5.81
C HIS A 197 -5.95 13.68 -5.79
N LEU A 198 -6.66 14.34 -4.86
CA LEU A 198 -8.08 14.14 -4.60
C LEU A 198 -8.97 15.23 -5.22
N PHE A 199 -9.76 14.85 -6.21
CA PHE A 199 -10.68 15.73 -6.91
C PHE A 199 -12.14 15.44 -6.50
N THR A 200 -12.57 15.99 -5.35
CA THR A 200 -13.96 15.86 -4.84
C THR A 200 -14.95 16.81 -5.53
N SER A 201 -14.55 18.05 -5.77
CA SER A 201 -15.38 19.10 -6.39
C SER A 201 -14.68 19.86 -7.52
N LYS A 202 -13.34 19.81 -7.57
CA LYS A 202 -12.54 20.36 -8.66
C LYS A 202 -12.71 19.51 -9.93
N SER A 203 -12.73 20.18 -11.07
CA SER A 203 -12.52 19.54 -12.38
C SER A 203 -11.13 18.90 -12.44
N PRO A 204 -10.98 17.63 -12.84
CA PRO A 204 -9.67 16.99 -12.93
C PRO A 204 -8.79 17.66 -13.99
N ALA A 205 -7.57 17.98 -13.59
CA ALA A 205 -6.55 18.58 -14.43
C ALA A 205 -5.17 18.12 -13.96
N ILE A 206 -4.26 17.95 -14.92
CA ILE A 206 -2.90 17.45 -14.71
C ILE A 206 -1.93 18.47 -15.29
N THR A 207 -0.85 18.78 -14.59
CA THR A 207 0.25 19.57 -15.16
C THR A 207 1.43 18.68 -15.46
N LEU A 208 1.86 18.68 -16.71
CA LEU A 208 3.04 17.96 -17.18
C LEU A 208 4.21 18.94 -17.19
N HIS A 209 5.17 18.75 -16.29
CA HIS A 209 6.44 19.48 -16.29
C HIS A 209 7.45 18.72 -17.16
N TYR A 210 8.23 19.44 -17.96
CA TYR A 210 9.21 18.82 -18.84
C TYR A 210 10.41 19.72 -19.12
N LYS A 211 11.51 19.09 -19.52
CA LYS A 211 12.71 19.75 -20.02
C LYS A 211 13.23 18.98 -21.23
N VAL A 212 13.31 19.66 -22.37
CA VAL A 212 13.69 19.08 -23.66
C VAL A 212 14.76 19.92 -24.35
N HIS A 213 15.62 19.30 -25.16
CA HIS A 213 16.68 20.01 -25.91
C HIS A 213 16.29 20.37 -27.34
N THR A 214 15.35 19.63 -27.90
CA THR A 214 14.83 19.82 -29.26
C THR A 214 13.31 19.69 -29.26
N LYS A 215 12.66 20.16 -30.33
CA LYS A 215 11.23 19.98 -30.53
C LYS A 215 10.92 18.48 -30.62
N THR A 216 10.04 17.99 -29.75
CA THR A 216 9.81 16.54 -29.54
C THR A 216 8.36 16.27 -29.11
N THR A 217 8.04 15.01 -28.84
CA THR A 217 6.67 14.54 -28.63
C THR A 217 6.44 14.12 -27.18
N LEU A 218 5.42 14.68 -26.54
CA LEU A 218 4.95 14.31 -25.21
C LEU A 218 3.56 13.68 -25.33
N ARG A 219 3.42 12.40 -24.96
CA ARG A 219 2.18 11.64 -24.97
C ARG A 219 1.66 11.51 -23.53
N LEU A 220 0.39 11.83 -23.31
CA LEU A 220 -0.34 11.57 -22.07
C LEU A 220 -1.36 10.46 -22.33
N ILE A 221 -1.30 9.41 -21.53
CA ILE A 221 -2.26 8.31 -21.47
C ILE A 221 -2.98 8.42 -20.12
N VAL A 222 -4.29 8.25 -20.10
CA VAL A 222 -5.08 8.10 -18.87
C VAL A 222 -5.96 6.87 -18.99
N ASN A 223 -5.82 5.97 -18.02
CA ASN A 223 -6.62 4.77 -17.86
C ASN A 223 -7.41 4.86 -16.55
N ASN A 224 -8.56 4.20 -16.43
CA ASN A 224 -9.20 4.02 -15.13
C ASN A 224 -8.68 2.77 -14.40
N ASP A 225 -9.03 2.65 -13.12
CA ASP A 225 -8.86 1.47 -12.27
C ASP A 225 -9.25 0.14 -12.94
N PHE A 226 -10.34 0.11 -13.71
CA PHE A 226 -10.75 -1.04 -14.53
C PHE A 226 -9.95 -1.24 -15.84
N HIS A 227 -8.73 -0.69 -15.95
CA HIS A 227 -7.83 -0.79 -17.11
C HIS A 227 -8.43 -0.30 -18.44
N ARG A 228 -9.53 0.45 -18.40
CA ARG A 228 -10.13 1.03 -19.61
C ARG A 228 -9.44 2.33 -19.95
N HIS A 229 -9.03 2.43 -21.20
CA HIS A 229 -8.43 3.63 -21.75
C HIS A 229 -9.46 4.77 -21.84
N ILE A 230 -9.11 5.94 -21.29
CA ILE A 230 -9.99 7.12 -21.18
C ILE A 230 -9.52 8.25 -22.08
N VAL A 231 -8.21 8.52 -22.09
CA VAL A 231 -7.59 9.60 -22.86
C VAL A 231 -6.24 9.16 -23.39
N GLU A 232 -6.01 9.42 -24.68
CA GLU A 232 -4.68 9.56 -25.25
C GLU A 232 -4.59 10.93 -25.92
N ARG A 233 -3.61 11.74 -25.50
CA ARG A 233 -3.31 13.03 -26.13
C ARG A 233 -1.82 13.12 -26.42
N THR A 234 -1.49 13.58 -27.61
CA THR A 234 -0.10 13.77 -28.04
C THR A 234 0.13 15.26 -28.29
N PHE A 235 1.19 15.79 -27.67
CA PHE A 235 1.58 17.19 -27.73
C PHE A 235 2.96 17.31 -28.35
N THR A 236 3.16 18.34 -29.18
CA THR A 236 4.49 18.71 -29.65
C THR A 236 5.05 19.76 -28.70
N VAL A 237 6.11 19.41 -27.97
CA VAL A 237 6.76 20.26 -26.97
C VAL A 237 8.10 20.77 -27.47
N SER A 238 8.59 21.89 -26.93
CA SER A 238 9.86 22.49 -27.36
C SER A 238 10.60 23.18 -26.21
N PRO A 239 11.91 23.50 -26.34
CA PRO A 239 12.72 24.02 -25.25
C PRO A 239 12.32 25.41 -24.71
N SER A 240 11.45 26.14 -25.41
CA SER A 240 10.90 27.43 -24.92
C SER A 240 9.90 27.26 -23.79
N ASP A 241 9.28 26.08 -23.69
CA ASP A 241 8.21 25.77 -22.76
C ASP A 241 8.71 24.70 -21.77
N THR A 242 8.23 24.76 -20.53
CA THR A 242 8.66 23.86 -19.45
C THR A 242 7.50 23.15 -18.74
N MET A 243 6.26 23.50 -19.09
CA MET A 243 5.06 22.90 -18.52
C MET A 243 3.86 22.97 -19.48
N LEU A 244 2.91 22.05 -19.31
CA LEU A 244 1.62 22.04 -20.01
C LEU A 244 0.53 21.55 -19.06
N THR A 245 -0.52 22.34 -18.85
CA THR A 245 -1.69 21.91 -18.05
C THR A 245 -2.78 21.34 -18.96
N VAL A 246 -3.16 20.10 -18.69
CA VAL A 246 -4.17 19.33 -19.43
C VAL A 246 -5.43 19.20 -18.59
N LYS A 247 -6.53 19.83 -19.02
CA LYS A 247 -7.86 19.64 -18.41
C LYS A 247 -8.49 18.33 -18.92
N LEU A 248 -9.06 17.55 -18.01
CA LEU A 248 -9.63 16.22 -18.26
C LEU A 248 -11.12 16.12 -17.89
N SER A 249 -11.77 17.23 -17.53
CA SER A 249 -13.15 17.26 -17.04
C SER A 249 -14.24 16.90 -18.06
N LYS A 250 -13.89 16.70 -19.33
CA LYS A 250 -14.80 16.19 -20.36
C LYS A 250 -14.74 14.66 -20.45
N GLU A 251 -13.61 14.07 -20.09
CA GLU A 251 -13.32 12.65 -20.27
C GLU A 251 -13.42 11.88 -18.94
N ILE A 252 -12.85 12.43 -17.87
CA ILE A 252 -13.05 11.94 -16.50
C ILE A 252 -14.37 12.50 -15.97
N THR A 253 -15.44 11.71 -16.15
CA THR A 253 -16.81 12.07 -15.75
C THR A 253 -17.39 11.16 -14.67
N GLN A 254 -16.83 9.96 -14.47
CA GLN A 254 -17.33 8.96 -13.53
C GLN A 254 -16.50 8.95 -12.24
N PRO A 255 -17.11 8.78 -11.06
CA PRO A 255 -16.38 8.46 -9.84
C PRO A 255 -15.44 7.27 -10.02
N GLY A 256 -14.20 7.36 -9.52
CA GLY A 256 -13.21 6.30 -9.66
C GLY A 256 -11.77 6.79 -9.53
N PHE A 257 -10.84 5.87 -9.78
CA PHE A 257 -9.40 6.12 -9.75
C PHE A 257 -8.81 6.05 -11.16
N TYR A 258 -7.82 6.91 -11.43
CA TYR A 258 -7.29 7.10 -12.77
C TYR A 258 -5.75 7.11 -12.75
N GLU A 259 -5.16 6.16 -13.46
CA GLU A 259 -3.74 6.04 -13.74
C GLU A 259 -3.38 7.00 -14.87
N CYS A 260 -2.40 7.88 -14.64
CA CYS A 260 -1.96 8.88 -15.60
C CYS A 260 -0.50 8.64 -15.95
N ILE A 261 -0.20 8.35 -17.22
CA ILE A 261 1.14 8.03 -17.71
C ILE A 261 1.57 9.12 -18.69
N ALA A 262 2.67 9.81 -18.38
CA ALA A 262 3.31 10.75 -19.28
C ALA A 262 4.53 10.10 -19.91
N LEU A 263 4.62 10.13 -21.25
CA LEU A 263 5.70 9.52 -22.03
C LEU A 263 6.32 10.58 -22.95
N LEU A 264 7.57 10.94 -22.69
CA LEU A 264 8.36 11.79 -23.56
C LEU A 264 9.08 10.91 -24.59
N LYS A 265 8.77 11.11 -25.88
CA LYS A 265 9.28 10.33 -27.02
C LYS A 265 10.15 11.22 -27.91
N GLY A 266 11.46 11.19 -27.69
CA GLY A 266 12.45 11.94 -28.45
C GLY A 266 13.69 11.12 -28.78
N GLN A 267 14.88 11.72 -28.65
CA GLN A 267 16.13 10.96 -28.55
C GLN A 267 16.22 10.14 -27.25
N ASP A 268 15.37 10.51 -26.28
CA ASP A 268 15.21 9.85 -25.00
C ASP A 268 13.81 9.28 -24.88
N ASN A 269 13.70 8.10 -24.26
CA ASN A 269 12.44 7.59 -23.75
C ASN A 269 12.44 7.75 -22.23
N LEU A 270 11.66 8.73 -21.77
CA LEU A 270 11.46 9.05 -20.35
C LEU A 270 9.96 9.09 -20.09
N GLY A 271 9.55 8.80 -18.86
CA GLY A 271 8.16 8.89 -18.48
C GLY A 271 7.97 8.94 -16.99
N ASP A 272 6.75 9.25 -16.60
CA ASP A 272 6.32 9.38 -15.21
C ASP A 272 4.89 8.85 -15.08
N VAL A 273 4.54 8.36 -13.90
CA VAL A 273 3.24 7.76 -13.60
C VAL A 273 2.75 8.31 -12.27
N GLU A 274 1.55 8.90 -12.28
CA GLU A 274 0.86 9.37 -11.08
C GLU A 274 -0.61 8.97 -11.14
N TRP A 275 -1.21 8.76 -9.99
CA TRP A 275 -2.64 8.46 -9.86
C TRP A 275 -3.44 9.66 -9.41
N LEU A 276 -4.71 9.75 -9.82
CA LEU A 276 -5.68 10.66 -9.22
C LEU A 276 -6.97 9.94 -8.80
N ALA A 277 -7.59 10.47 -7.75
CA ALA A 277 -8.90 10.04 -7.26
C ALA A 277 -9.96 11.08 -7.62
N TYR A 278 -10.99 10.70 -8.38
CA TYR A 278 -12.09 11.60 -8.73
C TYR A 278 -13.38 11.14 -8.04
N ARG A 279 -13.93 12.02 -7.19
CA ARG A 279 -15.20 11.83 -6.45
C ARG A 279 -15.35 10.44 -5.79
N PRO A 280 -14.35 9.89 -5.08
CA PRO A 280 -14.37 8.50 -4.63
C PRO A 280 -15.51 8.18 -3.64
N GLU A 281 -16.02 9.17 -2.92
CA GLU A 281 -17.20 9.04 -2.04
C GLU A 281 -18.53 8.79 -2.80
N GLU A 282 -18.51 8.86 -4.13
CA GLU A 282 -19.65 8.60 -5.01
C GLU A 282 -19.55 7.28 -5.78
N ILE A 283 -18.49 6.50 -5.56
CA ILE A 283 -18.37 5.13 -6.08
C ILE A 283 -19.54 4.29 -5.55
N ARG A 284 -20.27 3.67 -6.47
CA ARG A 284 -21.40 2.78 -6.16
C ARG A 284 -21.09 1.37 -6.63
N CYS A 285 -20.93 0.47 -5.67
CA CYS A 285 -20.89 -0.95 -5.97
C CYS A 285 -22.22 -1.40 -6.61
N LYS A 286 -22.14 -2.34 -7.55
CA LYS A 286 -23.29 -2.88 -8.29
C LYS A 286 -23.94 -4.09 -7.64
N ASP A 287 -23.19 -4.90 -6.91
CA ASP A 287 -23.72 -6.16 -6.36
C ASP A 287 -24.59 -5.91 -5.14
N THR A 288 -25.68 -6.67 -5.05
CA THR A 288 -26.52 -6.71 -3.86
C THR A 288 -25.98 -7.72 -2.85
N GLN A 289 -26.01 -7.36 -1.56
CA GLN A 289 -25.76 -8.30 -0.46
C GLN A 289 -26.65 -9.57 -0.60
N PRO A 290 -26.14 -10.78 -0.35
CA PRO A 290 -26.95 -12.00 -0.36
C PRO A 290 -28.16 -11.89 0.58
N SER A 291 -29.32 -12.39 0.16
CA SER A 291 -30.56 -12.28 0.95
C SER A 291 -30.50 -13.00 2.30
N ASP A 292 -29.68 -14.06 2.40
CA ASP A 292 -29.41 -14.82 3.62
C ASP A 292 -28.22 -14.31 4.45
N PHE A 293 -27.53 -13.25 4.00
CA PHE A 293 -26.29 -12.77 4.63
C PHE A 293 -26.49 -12.41 6.11
N ARG A 294 -27.57 -11.70 6.44
CA ARG A 294 -27.83 -11.25 7.81
C ARG A 294 -28.17 -12.40 8.75
N SER A 295 -29.03 -13.34 8.32
CA SER A 295 -29.39 -14.51 9.11
C SER A 295 -28.19 -15.44 9.31
N PHE A 296 -27.43 -15.72 8.25
CA PHE A 296 -26.21 -16.54 8.31
C PHE A 296 -25.20 -16.05 9.36
N TRP A 297 -24.94 -14.74 9.43
CA TRP A 297 -24.03 -14.20 10.44
C TRP A 297 -24.65 -14.11 11.84
N GLN A 298 -25.96 -13.92 11.97
CA GLN A 298 -26.66 -13.98 13.27
C GLN A 298 -26.69 -15.41 13.85
N GLU A 299 -26.88 -16.42 13.01
CA GLU A 299 -26.76 -17.84 13.35
C GLU A 299 -25.32 -18.17 13.78
N THR A 300 -24.33 -17.73 13.00
CA THR A 300 -22.90 -17.92 13.30
C THR A 300 -22.48 -17.26 14.63
N LEU A 301 -22.97 -16.05 14.94
CA LEU A 301 -22.81 -15.42 16.25
C LEU A 301 -23.50 -16.21 17.38
N THR A 302 -24.63 -16.86 17.08
CA THR A 302 -25.38 -17.68 18.06
C THR A 302 -24.67 -19.01 18.33
N GLU A 303 -24.03 -19.61 17.33
CA GLU A 303 -23.10 -20.74 17.52
C GLU A 303 -21.92 -20.35 18.40
N LEU A 304 -21.25 -19.23 18.12
CA LEU A 304 -20.11 -18.76 18.92
C LEU A 304 -20.51 -18.54 20.39
N LYS A 305 -21.68 -17.97 20.66
CA LYS A 305 -22.21 -17.76 22.02
C LYS A 305 -22.45 -19.05 22.82
N LYS A 306 -22.67 -20.19 22.17
CA LYS A 306 -22.82 -21.50 22.84
C LYS A 306 -21.48 -22.09 23.29
N ILE A 307 -20.36 -21.57 22.81
CA ILE A 307 -19.01 -22.04 23.13
C ILE A 307 -18.48 -21.23 24.33
N ASP A 308 -18.36 -21.88 25.48
CA ASP A 308 -17.65 -21.34 26.65
C ASP A 308 -16.26 -20.84 26.21
N PRO A 309 -15.95 -19.54 26.37
CA PRO A 309 -14.68 -18.99 25.93
C PRO A 309 -13.47 -19.54 26.68
N ARG A 310 -13.62 -20.06 27.91
CA ARG A 310 -12.51 -20.53 28.77
C ARG A 310 -11.30 -19.59 28.75
N PHE A 311 -11.55 -18.28 28.95
CA PHE A 311 -10.52 -17.24 28.85
C PHE A 311 -9.38 -17.48 29.84
N ALA A 312 -8.15 -17.63 29.32
CA ALA A 312 -6.93 -17.74 30.11
C ALA A 312 -5.95 -16.62 29.78
N MET A 313 -5.11 -16.26 30.75
CA MET A 313 -4.05 -15.26 30.61
C MET A 313 -2.76 -15.79 31.25
N HIS A 314 -1.70 -15.85 30.46
CA HIS A 314 -0.38 -16.31 30.90
C HIS A 314 0.57 -15.13 30.84
N LYS A 315 0.97 -14.60 32.01
CA LYS A 315 1.93 -13.49 32.09
C LYS A 315 3.29 -13.97 31.58
N ILE A 316 3.92 -13.17 30.72
CA ILE A 316 5.23 -13.47 30.14
C ILE A 316 6.22 -12.40 30.59
N ASP A 317 7.22 -12.79 31.38
CA ASP A 317 8.16 -11.84 31.99
C ASP A 317 9.00 -11.09 30.93
N SER A 318 9.38 -11.76 29.83
CA SER A 318 10.14 -11.12 28.75
C SER A 318 9.36 -10.02 28.02
N LEU A 319 8.02 -10.08 28.03
CA LEU A 319 7.09 -9.08 27.49
C LEU A 319 6.68 -8.02 28.53
N SER A 320 6.88 -8.29 29.82
CA SER A 320 6.40 -7.46 30.94
C SER A 320 7.43 -6.43 31.38
N ARG A 321 7.62 -5.38 30.57
CA ARG A 321 8.68 -4.36 30.78
C ARG A 321 8.13 -2.98 31.15
N GLY A 322 8.94 -2.23 31.90
CA GLY A 322 8.68 -0.83 32.22
C GLY A 322 7.32 -0.62 32.90
N LYS A 323 6.40 0.03 32.19
CA LYS A 323 5.08 0.44 32.69
C LYS A 323 3.95 -0.55 32.38
N ARG A 324 4.24 -1.66 31.68
CA ARG A 324 3.24 -2.59 31.16
C ARG A 324 3.53 -4.02 31.61
N ASP A 325 2.48 -4.81 31.75
CA ASP A 325 2.58 -6.27 31.80
C ASP A 325 2.09 -6.84 30.46
N GLY A 326 2.79 -7.89 29.99
CA GLY A 326 2.53 -8.56 28.73
C GLY A 326 2.14 -10.01 28.96
N TYR A 327 1.05 -10.43 28.31
CA TYR A 327 0.45 -11.75 28.47
C TYR A 327 0.29 -12.42 27.10
N VAL A 328 0.38 -13.75 27.07
CA VAL A 328 -0.28 -14.55 26.03
C VAL A 328 -1.66 -14.93 26.57
N ILE A 329 -2.71 -14.64 25.80
CA ILE A 329 -4.08 -15.03 26.13
C ILE A 329 -4.47 -16.29 25.36
N GLU A 330 -5.37 -17.08 25.93
CA GLU A 330 -6.07 -18.16 25.21
C GLU A 330 -7.59 -17.99 25.33
N MET A 331 -8.30 -18.28 24.25
CA MET A 331 -9.76 -18.24 24.18
C MET A 331 -10.28 -19.29 23.19
N GLN A 332 -11.33 -20.02 23.56
CA GLN A 332 -12.01 -20.94 22.65
C GLN A 332 -12.87 -20.19 21.65
N SER A 333 -12.91 -20.64 20.40
CA SER A 333 -13.69 -20.03 19.32
C SER A 333 -14.44 -21.07 18.49
N LEU A 334 -15.11 -20.62 17.42
CA LEU A 334 -15.92 -21.44 16.51
C LEU A 334 -15.14 -22.66 16.01
N GLY A 335 -15.75 -23.85 16.16
CA GLY A 335 -15.11 -25.14 15.86
C GLY A 335 -14.26 -25.72 16.99
N GLY A 336 -14.33 -25.17 18.21
CA GLY A 336 -13.58 -25.67 19.37
C GLY A 336 -12.08 -25.39 19.31
N LEU A 337 -11.64 -24.46 18.45
CA LEU A 337 -10.23 -24.10 18.33
C LEU A 337 -9.83 -23.14 19.45
N THR A 338 -8.66 -23.39 20.07
CA THR A 338 -7.97 -22.40 20.88
C THR A 338 -7.38 -21.31 19.98
N ILE A 339 -7.78 -20.07 20.22
CA ILE A 339 -7.23 -18.87 19.60
C ILE A 339 -6.42 -18.12 20.65
N ARG A 340 -5.35 -17.48 20.23
CA ARG A 340 -4.39 -16.77 21.07
C ARG A 340 -4.19 -15.33 20.66
N GLY A 341 -3.52 -14.57 21.50
CA GLY A 341 -3.08 -13.22 21.19
C GLY A 341 -2.11 -12.71 22.24
N TYR A 342 -1.44 -11.60 21.94
CA TYR A 342 -0.64 -10.88 22.90
C TYR A 342 -1.47 -9.74 23.51
N TYR A 343 -1.55 -9.69 24.83
CA TYR A 343 -2.31 -8.70 25.57
C TYR A 343 -1.37 -7.88 26.45
N PHE A 344 -1.35 -6.57 26.24
CA PHE A 344 -0.50 -5.64 26.97
C PHE A 344 -1.35 -4.65 27.75
N VAL A 345 -1.17 -4.59 29.06
CA VAL A 345 -1.96 -3.78 29.98
C VAL A 345 -1.06 -2.87 30.82
N PRO A 346 -1.45 -1.62 31.12
CA PRO A 346 -0.73 -0.77 32.07
C PRO A 346 -0.66 -1.39 33.47
N ARG A 347 0.48 -1.25 34.15
CA ARG A 347 0.68 -1.73 35.55
C ARG A 347 -0.05 -0.90 36.60
N LYS A 348 -0.48 0.31 36.25
CA LYS A 348 -1.19 1.21 37.17
C LYS A 348 -2.65 0.80 37.28
N GLU A 349 -3.23 0.96 38.47
CA GLU A 349 -4.66 0.70 38.68
C GLU A 349 -5.53 1.65 37.84
N GLY A 350 -6.70 1.15 37.41
CA GLY A 350 -7.69 1.93 36.69
C GLY A 350 -8.41 1.16 35.58
N ARG A 351 -9.17 1.89 34.78
CA ARG A 351 -9.74 1.41 33.51
C ARG A 351 -9.18 2.17 32.34
N PHE A 352 -8.81 1.47 31.28
CA PHE A 352 -8.11 2.03 30.13
C PHE A 352 -8.89 1.76 28.83
N PRO A 353 -8.87 2.68 27.86
CA PRO A 353 -9.23 2.37 26.48
C PRO A 353 -8.46 1.15 25.99
N ALA A 354 -9.08 0.37 25.11
CA ALA A 354 -8.44 -0.79 24.51
C ALA A 354 -8.46 -0.69 22.99
N ILE A 355 -7.34 -1.04 22.33
CA ILE A 355 -7.28 -1.19 20.88
C ILE A 355 -7.06 -2.67 20.54
N LEU A 356 -7.96 -3.21 19.73
CA LEU A 356 -7.84 -4.52 19.11
C LEU A 356 -7.09 -4.38 17.78
N HIS A 357 -5.90 -4.97 17.72
CA HIS A 357 -5.11 -5.12 16.51
C HIS A 357 -5.45 -6.47 15.87
N VAL A 358 -6.08 -6.43 14.70
CA VAL A 358 -6.35 -7.62 13.86
C VAL A 358 -5.24 -7.82 12.81
N PRO A 359 -4.92 -9.07 12.43
CA PRO A 359 -3.70 -9.39 11.65
C PRO A 359 -3.82 -9.07 10.16
N TYR A 360 -2.66 -8.92 9.50
CA TYR A 360 -2.51 -9.00 8.04
C TYR A 360 -2.49 -10.47 7.58
N TYR A 361 -2.74 -10.71 6.29
CA TYR A 361 -2.68 -12.05 5.70
C TYR A 361 -1.29 -12.68 5.93
N GLY A 362 -1.24 -13.84 6.59
CA GLY A 362 0.02 -14.53 6.90
C GLY A 362 0.81 -13.98 8.09
N GLN A 363 0.40 -12.84 8.65
CA GLN A 363 1.11 -12.21 9.78
C GLN A 363 0.42 -12.47 11.11
N GLY A 364 1.20 -12.51 12.18
CA GLY A 364 0.72 -12.86 13.52
C GLY A 364 1.43 -12.13 14.64
N PHE A 365 1.81 -10.87 14.39
CA PHE A 365 2.53 -10.01 15.33
C PHE A 365 3.87 -10.61 15.79
N GLN A 366 4.70 -11.00 14.80
CA GLN A 366 6.02 -11.61 15.02
C GLN A 366 6.99 -10.66 15.74
N ASN A 367 6.82 -9.34 15.59
CA ASN A 367 7.43 -8.33 16.44
C ASN A 367 6.33 -7.63 17.26
N VAL A 368 6.53 -7.59 18.58
CA VAL A 368 5.64 -6.95 19.57
C VAL A 368 6.31 -5.81 20.36
N ASP A 369 7.52 -5.39 19.99
CA ASP A 369 8.30 -4.36 20.70
C ASP A 369 7.54 -3.03 20.81
N GLN A 370 6.75 -2.66 19.81
CA GLN A 370 5.91 -1.46 19.85
C GLN A 370 4.86 -1.50 20.98
N PHE A 371 4.39 -2.69 21.35
CA PHE A 371 3.41 -2.88 22.42
C PHE A 371 4.08 -3.02 23.80
N ILE A 372 5.24 -3.69 23.86
CA ILE A 372 6.10 -3.76 25.06
C ILE A 372 6.50 -2.35 25.50
N ASN A 373 6.94 -1.52 24.55
CA ASN A 373 7.44 -0.16 24.80
C ASN A 373 6.33 0.92 24.71
N GLY A 374 5.05 0.51 24.69
CA GLY A 374 3.92 1.42 24.64
C GLY A 374 3.74 2.28 25.91
N GLY A 375 2.83 3.26 25.85
CA GLY A 375 2.47 4.13 26.97
C GLY A 375 1.77 3.40 28.13
N ASP A 376 1.30 4.14 29.14
CA ASP A 376 0.61 3.57 30.32
C ASP A 376 -0.90 3.91 30.35
N ASN A 377 -1.47 4.33 29.23
CA ASN A 377 -2.82 4.90 29.11
C ASN A 377 -3.77 4.11 28.20
N VAL A 378 -3.31 3.02 27.57
CA VAL A 378 -4.09 2.20 26.63
C VAL A 378 -3.75 0.71 26.76
N ILE A 379 -4.75 -0.15 26.68
CA ILE A 379 -4.64 -1.60 26.55
C ILE A 379 -4.47 -1.95 25.07
N GLU A 380 -3.52 -2.83 24.74
CA GLU A 380 -3.28 -3.28 23.37
C GLU A 380 -3.52 -4.80 23.30
N LEU A 381 -4.44 -5.25 22.44
CA LEU A 381 -4.67 -6.67 22.16
C LEU A 381 -4.31 -6.98 20.70
N ALA A 382 -3.20 -7.69 20.50
CA ALA A 382 -2.74 -8.17 19.21
C ALA A 382 -3.25 -9.61 18.98
N LEU A 383 -4.27 -9.75 18.14
CA LEU A 383 -4.97 -11.02 17.91
C LEU A 383 -4.24 -11.92 16.91
N CYS A 384 -3.79 -13.08 17.36
CA CYS A 384 -3.36 -14.17 16.48
C CYS A 384 -4.60 -14.99 16.09
N ALA A 385 -5.37 -14.56 15.10
CA ALA A 385 -6.55 -15.31 14.62
C ALA A 385 -6.15 -16.71 14.08
N ARG A 386 -7.10 -17.64 13.88
CA ARG A 386 -6.78 -18.97 13.30
C ARG A 386 -5.99 -18.83 11.99
N GLY A 387 -5.03 -19.71 11.75
CA GLY A 387 -4.02 -19.55 10.68
C GLY A 387 -2.79 -18.79 11.12
N HIS A 388 -2.92 -17.79 12.00
CA HIS A 388 -1.93 -16.73 12.16
C HIS A 388 -1.18 -16.82 13.49
N GLY A 389 0.12 -16.50 13.47
CA GLY A 389 0.97 -16.37 14.66
C GLY A 389 0.84 -17.53 15.64
N LEU A 390 0.59 -17.21 16.91
CA LEU A 390 0.43 -18.18 17.99
C LEU A 390 -0.74 -19.18 17.83
N SER A 391 -1.66 -18.98 16.89
CA SER A 391 -2.80 -19.88 16.63
C SER A 391 -2.65 -20.73 15.37
N ALA A 392 -1.52 -20.59 14.65
CA ALA A 392 -1.22 -21.39 13.46
C ALA A 392 -1.06 -22.89 13.80
N ASP A 393 -0.69 -23.23 15.04
CA ASP A 393 -0.61 -24.62 15.52
C ASP A 393 -1.98 -25.31 15.64
N LYS A 394 -3.08 -24.55 15.68
CA LYS A 394 -4.45 -25.10 15.78
C LYS A 394 -5.16 -25.22 14.44
N PHE A 395 -4.77 -24.41 13.47
CA PHE A 395 -5.30 -24.43 12.12
C PHE A 395 -4.33 -23.65 11.22
N ASN A 396 -3.76 -24.29 10.20
CA ASN A 396 -2.90 -23.64 9.21
C ASN A 396 -2.96 -24.39 7.87
N PRO A 397 -3.82 -23.97 6.94
CA PRO A 397 -3.87 -24.51 5.57
C PRO A 397 -2.85 -23.84 4.62
N GLY A 398 -1.85 -23.14 5.16
CA GLY A 398 -0.83 -22.41 4.40
C GLY A 398 -1.19 -20.95 4.11
N PHE A 399 -0.17 -20.18 3.71
CA PHE A 399 -0.28 -18.81 3.21
C PHE A 399 0.43 -18.69 1.87
N GLY A 400 0.03 -17.67 1.11
CA GLY A 400 0.39 -17.51 -0.30
C GLY A 400 -0.80 -17.83 -1.21
N ILE A 401 -0.48 -18.13 -2.46
CA ILE A 401 -1.41 -18.53 -3.51
C ILE A 401 -0.86 -19.81 -4.14
N PRO A 402 -1.38 -21.01 -3.80
CA PRO A 402 -2.52 -21.28 -2.89
C PRO A 402 -2.29 -21.02 -1.38
N GLY A 403 -3.36 -20.84 -0.61
CA GLY A 403 -3.31 -20.52 0.83
C GLY A 403 -4.69 -20.29 1.46
N ILE A 404 -4.74 -19.92 2.76
CA ILE A 404 -5.94 -19.91 3.63
C ILE A 404 -7.21 -19.25 3.05
N TRP A 405 -7.09 -18.26 2.18
CA TRP A 405 -8.25 -17.65 1.52
C TRP A 405 -9.01 -18.63 0.62
N GLY A 406 -8.29 -19.57 0.01
CA GLY A 406 -8.83 -20.65 -0.82
C GLY A 406 -9.45 -21.83 -0.07
N TYR A 407 -9.34 -21.86 1.27
CA TYR A 407 -9.70 -23.05 2.04
C TYR A 407 -11.22 -23.25 2.09
N LYS A 408 -11.69 -24.34 1.46
CA LYS A 408 -13.10 -24.78 1.39
C LYS A 408 -14.07 -23.72 0.84
N LEU A 409 -13.73 -23.13 -0.30
CA LEU A 409 -14.58 -22.17 -1.02
C LEU A 409 -15.89 -22.76 -1.57
N TYR A 410 -16.08 -24.08 -1.54
CA TYR A 410 -17.38 -24.72 -1.79
C TYR A 410 -18.35 -24.65 -0.60
N SER A 411 -17.91 -24.22 0.60
CA SER A 411 -18.67 -24.38 1.85
C SER A 411 -18.94 -23.07 2.59
N LYS A 412 -20.21 -22.68 2.66
CA LYS A 412 -20.68 -21.57 3.52
C LYS A 412 -20.24 -21.74 4.98
N GLN A 413 -20.25 -22.97 5.50
CA GLN A 413 -19.95 -23.29 6.90
C GLN A 413 -18.47 -23.62 7.15
N GLY A 414 -17.78 -24.20 6.16
CA GLY A 414 -16.44 -24.75 6.30
C GLY A 414 -15.29 -23.85 5.85
N ASN A 415 -15.56 -22.73 5.18
CA ASN A 415 -14.51 -21.80 4.76
C ASN A 415 -13.77 -21.18 5.96
N ALA A 416 -12.48 -20.87 5.78
CA ALA A 416 -11.64 -20.38 6.88
C ALA A 416 -12.11 -19.02 7.43
N TYR A 417 -12.58 -18.13 6.56
CA TYR A 417 -12.94 -16.75 6.92
C TYR A 417 -14.15 -16.66 7.85
N ARG A 418 -15.13 -17.57 7.75
CA ARG A 418 -16.20 -17.74 8.77
C ARG A 418 -15.62 -17.87 10.18
N GLY A 419 -14.59 -18.69 10.32
CA GLY A 419 -13.88 -18.88 11.58
C GLY A 419 -13.09 -17.64 12.02
N ILE A 420 -12.28 -17.07 11.12
CA ILE A 420 -11.44 -15.89 11.41
C ILE A 420 -12.29 -14.71 11.90
N TYR A 421 -13.48 -14.51 11.33
CA TYR A 421 -14.39 -13.43 11.74
C TYR A 421 -14.94 -13.65 13.15
N MET A 422 -15.26 -14.89 13.52
CA MET A 422 -15.66 -15.23 14.89
C MET A 422 -14.51 -15.11 15.90
N ASP A 423 -13.27 -15.37 15.49
CA ASP A 423 -12.08 -15.15 16.34
C ASP A 423 -11.95 -13.67 16.72
N CYS A 424 -12.26 -12.76 15.80
CA CYS A 424 -12.25 -11.32 16.05
C CYS A 424 -13.38 -10.89 17.01
N VAL A 425 -14.59 -11.45 16.86
CA VAL A 425 -15.70 -11.24 17.81
C VAL A 425 -15.32 -11.76 19.20
N ARG A 426 -14.69 -12.93 19.29
CA ARG A 426 -14.24 -13.55 20.54
C ARG A 426 -13.11 -12.76 21.22
N ALA A 427 -12.28 -12.03 20.47
CA ALA A 427 -11.33 -11.06 21.02
C ALA A 427 -12.02 -9.85 21.68
N VAL A 428 -13.13 -9.37 21.10
CA VAL A 428 -13.96 -8.32 21.72
C VAL A 428 -14.65 -8.86 22.98
N ASP A 429 -15.15 -10.10 22.96
CA ASP A 429 -15.69 -10.76 24.16
C ASP A 429 -14.63 -10.84 25.28
N PHE A 430 -13.37 -11.15 24.95
CA PHE A 430 -12.26 -11.15 25.91
C PHE A 430 -12.07 -9.76 26.53
N LEU A 431 -11.92 -8.71 25.72
CA LEU A 431 -11.73 -7.33 26.20
C LEU A 431 -12.85 -6.87 27.13
N PHE A 432 -14.11 -7.19 26.78
CA PHE A 432 -15.28 -6.86 27.59
C PHE A 432 -15.38 -7.66 28.90
N SER A 433 -14.64 -8.76 29.05
CA SER A 433 -14.57 -9.54 30.29
C SER A 433 -13.50 -9.06 31.29
N ARG A 434 -12.64 -8.11 30.89
CA ARG A 434 -11.52 -7.61 31.71
C ARG A 434 -11.96 -6.42 32.58
N PRO A 435 -11.80 -6.46 33.92
CA PRO A 435 -12.17 -5.34 34.81
C PRO A 435 -11.38 -4.05 34.55
N GLU A 436 -10.17 -4.16 33.99
CA GLU A 436 -9.28 -3.07 33.57
C GLU A 436 -9.65 -2.41 32.22
N THR A 437 -10.56 -3.01 31.43
CA THR A 437 -11.00 -2.41 30.17
C THR A 437 -12.07 -1.35 30.43
N ASP A 438 -11.88 -0.15 29.89
CA ASP A 438 -12.96 0.81 29.70
C ASP A 438 -13.79 0.39 28.48
N THR A 439 -14.90 -0.31 28.75
CA THR A 439 -15.79 -0.85 27.71
C THR A 439 -16.52 0.21 26.89
N LEU A 440 -16.43 1.50 27.27
CA LEU A 440 -16.92 2.62 26.46
C LEU A 440 -15.88 3.13 25.45
N ARG A 441 -14.61 2.69 25.55
CA ARG A 441 -13.49 3.14 24.71
C ARG A 441 -12.70 1.95 24.15
N VAL A 442 -13.41 0.99 23.54
CA VAL A 442 -12.81 -0.15 22.82
C VAL A 442 -12.80 0.15 21.31
N GLY A 443 -11.63 0.13 20.69
CA GLY A 443 -11.45 0.31 19.24
C GLY A 443 -10.91 -0.93 18.55
N VAL A 444 -11.02 -0.95 17.22
CA VAL A 444 -10.42 -2.02 16.38
C VAL A 444 -9.76 -1.41 15.15
N ARG A 445 -8.57 -1.93 14.78
CA ARG A 445 -7.84 -1.50 13.58
C ARG A 445 -6.94 -2.57 12.95
N GLY A 446 -6.72 -2.42 11.65
CA GLY A 446 -5.84 -3.25 10.82
C GLY A 446 -5.78 -2.76 9.37
N GLY A 447 -4.84 -3.30 8.60
CA GLY A 447 -4.68 -3.03 7.17
C GLY A 447 -4.75 -4.31 6.33
N SER A 448 -4.99 -4.23 5.01
CA SER A 448 -5.13 -5.41 4.14
C SER A 448 -6.23 -6.34 4.66
N GLN A 449 -5.94 -7.63 4.86
CA GLN A 449 -6.82 -8.55 5.59
C GLN A 449 -7.35 -7.95 6.91
N GLY A 450 -6.48 -7.32 7.69
CA GLY A 450 -6.82 -6.67 8.95
C GLY A 450 -7.79 -5.49 8.76
N GLY A 451 -7.78 -4.84 7.60
CA GLY A 451 -8.75 -3.80 7.25
C GLY A 451 -10.14 -4.39 7.06
N GLY A 452 -10.24 -5.50 6.34
CA GLY A 452 -11.48 -6.27 6.21
C GLY A 452 -11.98 -6.83 7.54
N LEU A 453 -11.08 -7.40 8.35
CA LEU A 453 -11.39 -7.86 9.71
C LEU A 453 -11.86 -6.71 10.63
N THR A 454 -11.36 -5.49 10.42
CA THR A 454 -11.81 -4.28 11.15
C THR A 454 -13.25 -3.94 10.81
N LEU A 455 -13.61 -3.91 9.52
CA LEU A 455 -14.99 -3.69 9.05
C LEU A 455 -15.96 -4.72 9.63
N VAL A 456 -15.59 -6.00 9.54
CA VAL A 456 -16.36 -7.13 10.08
C VAL A 456 -16.56 -7.00 11.58
N THR A 457 -15.49 -6.73 12.33
CA THR A 457 -15.54 -6.65 13.80
C THR A 457 -16.43 -5.50 14.23
N ALA A 458 -16.31 -4.33 13.60
CA ALA A 458 -17.15 -3.17 13.87
C ALA A 458 -18.63 -3.44 13.52
N GLY A 459 -18.92 -4.06 12.38
CA GLY A 459 -20.29 -4.39 11.96
C GLY A 459 -20.96 -5.46 12.83
N LEU A 460 -20.24 -6.51 13.23
CA LEU A 460 -20.77 -7.61 14.05
C LEU A 460 -20.87 -7.28 15.54
N CYS A 461 -19.92 -6.50 16.08
CA CYS A 461 -19.92 -6.11 17.49
C CYS A 461 -20.73 -4.84 17.77
N GLY A 462 -21.04 -4.05 16.73
CA GLY A 462 -21.90 -2.87 16.81
C GLY A 462 -21.45 -1.88 17.88
N LYS A 463 -22.36 -1.52 18.79
CA LYS A 463 -22.12 -0.57 19.90
C LYS A 463 -20.99 -0.97 20.88
N ARG A 464 -20.45 -2.19 20.81
CA ARG A 464 -19.27 -2.61 21.59
C ARG A 464 -17.96 -2.05 21.04
N ILE A 465 -17.96 -1.53 19.81
CA ILE A 465 -16.83 -0.80 19.23
C ILE A 465 -17.16 0.70 19.30
N ALA A 466 -16.28 1.44 19.96
CA ALA A 466 -16.39 2.88 20.15
C ALA A 466 -15.82 3.69 18.97
N ALA A 467 -14.86 3.14 18.24
CA ALA A 467 -14.32 3.68 16.98
C ALA A 467 -13.58 2.58 16.20
N CYS A 468 -13.53 2.65 14.86
CA CYS A 468 -12.72 1.75 14.05
C CYS A 468 -11.90 2.47 12.97
N ALA A 469 -10.69 1.97 12.69
CA ALA A 469 -9.79 2.58 11.72
C ALA A 469 -9.18 1.50 10.83
N TYR A 470 -9.36 1.57 9.51
CA TYR A 470 -8.90 0.54 8.58
C TYR A 470 -8.10 1.10 7.40
N PHE A 471 -7.16 0.29 6.92
CA PHE A 471 -6.35 0.55 5.72
C PHE A 471 -6.65 -0.51 4.66
N ASP A 472 -6.86 -0.08 3.41
CA ASP A 472 -7.00 -0.92 2.18
C ASP A 472 -7.53 -2.36 2.43
N PRO A 473 -8.86 -2.52 2.60
CA PRO A 473 -9.44 -3.71 3.21
C PRO A 473 -9.54 -4.91 2.27
N PHE A 474 -9.24 -6.10 2.79
CA PHE A 474 -9.37 -7.39 2.10
C PHE A 474 -10.02 -8.48 2.98
N PRO A 475 -10.80 -9.43 2.40
CA PRO A 475 -11.39 -9.38 1.07
C PRO A 475 -12.54 -8.37 1.04
N CYS A 476 -12.49 -7.39 0.14
CA CYS A 476 -13.53 -6.38 -0.01
C CYS A 476 -13.93 -6.25 -1.47
N ASP A 477 -15.23 -6.10 -1.70
CA ASP A 477 -15.86 -5.94 -3.00
C ASP A 477 -15.40 -6.91 -4.09
N ILE A 478 -15.53 -8.22 -3.83
CA ILE A 478 -14.90 -9.29 -4.62
C ILE A 478 -15.13 -9.21 -6.14
N HIS A 479 -16.29 -8.75 -6.62
CA HIS A 479 -16.60 -8.69 -8.05
C HIS A 479 -15.82 -7.57 -8.75
N ASP A 480 -15.85 -6.35 -8.21
CA ASP A 480 -15.03 -5.25 -8.74
C ASP A 480 -13.53 -5.48 -8.45
N PHE A 481 -13.18 -6.13 -7.33
CA PHE A 481 -11.79 -6.54 -7.02
C PHE A 481 -11.20 -7.45 -8.11
N ILE A 482 -11.96 -8.44 -8.57
CA ILE A 482 -11.55 -9.35 -9.66
C ILE A 482 -11.35 -8.60 -10.98
N ASN A 483 -12.17 -7.58 -11.26
CA ASN A 483 -12.10 -6.79 -12.49
C ASN A 483 -10.93 -5.77 -12.47
N ILE A 484 -10.55 -5.26 -11.30
CA ILE A 484 -9.46 -4.30 -11.12
C ILE A 484 -8.12 -5.03 -10.97
N ARG A 485 -8.02 -5.97 -10.03
CA ARG A 485 -6.82 -6.79 -9.82
C ARG A 485 -6.91 -8.04 -10.70
N THR A 486 -6.60 -7.88 -11.99
CA THR A 486 -6.88 -8.87 -13.06
C THR A 486 -6.34 -10.28 -12.80
N ILE A 487 -5.29 -10.45 -11.99
CA ILE A 487 -4.79 -11.77 -11.61
C ILE A 487 -5.65 -12.48 -10.55
N CYS A 488 -6.44 -11.76 -9.75
CA CYS A 488 -7.29 -12.29 -8.68
C CYS A 488 -8.19 -13.45 -9.13
N GLN A 489 -8.75 -13.39 -10.35
CA GLN A 489 -9.57 -14.49 -10.87
C GLN A 489 -8.77 -15.78 -11.06
N LYS A 490 -7.51 -15.66 -11.50
CA LYS A 490 -6.60 -16.79 -11.71
C LYS A 490 -6.17 -17.40 -10.37
N GLU A 491 -5.91 -16.57 -9.37
CA GLU A 491 -5.59 -17.02 -8.00
C GLU A 491 -6.75 -17.79 -7.39
N LEU A 492 -7.98 -17.25 -7.50
CA LEU A 492 -9.19 -17.92 -7.04
C LEU A 492 -9.40 -19.28 -7.71
N LYS A 493 -9.25 -19.37 -9.03
CA LYS A 493 -9.30 -20.65 -9.76
C LYS A 493 -8.19 -21.61 -9.30
N GLY A 494 -6.97 -21.11 -9.11
CA GLY A 494 -5.85 -21.88 -8.58
C GLY A 494 -6.10 -22.44 -7.16
N PHE A 495 -6.83 -21.72 -6.30
CA PHE A 495 -7.28 -22.28 -5.02
C PHE A 495 -8.31 -23.42 -5.21
N LEU A 496 -9.23 -23.28 -6.18
CA LEU A 496 -10.22 -24.32 -6.45
C LEU A 496 -9.54 -25.63 -6.86
N ASP A 497 -8.60 -25.54 -7.80
CA ASP A 497 -7.80 -26.66 -8.28
C ASP A 497 -6.96 -27.29 -7.16
N TYR A 498 -6.20 -26.46 -6.42
CA TYR A 498 -5.26 -26.92 -5.39
C TYR A 498 -5.92 -27.62 -4.20
N TYR A 499 -7.01 -27.07 -3.67
CA TYR A 499 -7.74 -27.69 -2.55
C TYR A 499 -8.80 -28.71 -3.03
N HIS A 500 -8.85 -29.01 -4.34
CA HIS A 500 -9.84 -29.90 -4.96
C HIS A 500 -11.29 -29.56 -4.55
N ASN A 501 -11.65 -28.28 -4.63
CA ASN A 501 -13.00 -27.82 -4.25
C ASN A 501 -14.04 -28.43 -5.22
N PRO A 502 -15.03 -29.21 -4.74
CA PRO A 502 -16.06 -29.82 -5.60
C PRO A 502 -17.17 -28.81 -5.94
N CYS A 503 -16.80 -27.68 -6.56
CA CYS A 503 -17.75 -26.63 -6.97
C CYS A 503 -17.24 -25.86 -8.20
N SER A 504 -18.14 -25.15 -8.89
CA SER A 504 -17.77 -24.21 -9.94
C SER A 504 -17.14 -22.92 -9.38
N PHE A 505 -16.57 -22.10 -10.26
CA PHE A 505 -16.05 -20.77 -9.90
C PHE A 505 -17.18 -19.84 -9.41
N GLU A 506 -18.35 -19.91 -10.05
CA GLU A 506 -19.54 -19.14 -9.72
C GLU A 506 -20.15 -19.58 -8.37
N GLU A 507 -20.05 -20.87 -8.03
CA GLU A 507 -20.43 -21.38 -6.71
C GLU A 507 -19.45 -20.92 -5.62
N ALA A 508 -18.15 -20.89 -5.91
CA ALA A 508 -17.15 -20.33 -5.01
C ALA A 508 -17.36 -18.82 -4.79
N LEU A 509 -17.75 -18.06 -5.82
CA LEU A 509 -18.11 -16.64 -5.68
C LEU A 509 -19.29 -16.42 -4.73
N LYS A 510 -20.32 -17.29 -4.73
CA LYS A 510 -21.43 -17.21 -3.76
C LYS A 510 -20.96 -17.39 -2.31
N VAL A 511 -19.86 -18.11 -2.07
CA VAL A 511 -19.23 -18.21 -0.74
C VAL A 511 -18.37 -16.98 -0.45
N GLN A 512 -17.68 -16.42 -1.45
CA GLN A 512 -17.00 -15.13 -1.32
C GLN A 512 -17.97 -13.99 -0.96
N ASP A 513 -19.19 -13.96 -1.52
CA ASP A 513 -20.21 -12.96 -1.20
C ASP A 513 -20.63 -12.95 0.28
N LEU A 514 -20.59 -14.11 0.94
CA LEU A 514 -20.86 -14.23 2.38
C LEU A 514 -19.72 -13.72 3.25
N ILE A 515 -18.47 -13.77 2.76
CA ILE A 515 -17.29 -13.21 3.46
C ILE A 515 -16.88 -11.83 2.92
N ASN A 516 -17.62 -11.26 1.97
CA ASN A 516 -17.29 -9.97 1.37
C ASN A 516 -17.44 -8.83 2.40
N THR A 517 -16.32 -8.23 2.82
CA THR A 517 -16.28 -7.34 3.99
C THR A 517 -17.08 -6.04 3.80
N LYS A 518 -17.35 -5.62 2.56
CA LYS A 518 -18.24 -4.48 2.24
C LYS A 518 -19.64 -4.64 2.86
N ASN A 519 -20.13 -5.89 2.94
CA ASN A 519 -21.50 -6.18 3.35
C ASN A 519 -21.74 -5.88 4.85
N PHE A 520 -20.69 -5.88 5.68
CA PHE A 520 -20.77 -5.50 7.10
C PHE A 520 -20.66 -4.00 7.34
N ALA A 521 -20.14 -3.23 6.39
CA ALA A 521 -19.86 -1.80 6.56
C ALA A 521 -21.15 -0.98 6.82
N SER A 522 -22.27 -1.39 6.22
CA SER A 522 -23.61 -0.82 6.50
C SER A 522 -24.11 -1.05 7.94
N TRP A 523 -23.50 -1.96 8.71
CA TRP A 523 -23.85 -2.26 10.10
C TRP A 523 -22.98 -1.48 11.12
N ILE A 524 -21.96 -0.76 10.64
CA ILE A 524 -21.05 0.01 11.49
C ILE A 524 -21.78 1.26 12.03
N THR A 525 -21.77 1.42 13.35
CA THR A 525 -22.44 2.53 14.05
C THR A 525 -21.49 3.51 14.73
N CYS A 526 -20.21 3.17 14.85
CA CYS A 526 -19.18 4.00 15.49
C CYS A 526 -18.48 4.93 14.48
N PRO A 527 -17.74 5.95 14.95
CA PRO A 527 -16.86 6.75 14.11
C PRO A 527 -15.83 5.90 13.36
N VAL A 528 -15.57 6.25 12.09
CA VAL A 528 -14.71 5.48 11.18
C VAL A 528 -13.60 6.33 10.57
N LEU A 529 -12.36 5.83 10.57
CA LEU A 529 -11.30 6.28 9.67
C LEU A 529 -11.02 5.22 8.60
N PHE A 530 -10.99 5.65 7.34
CA PHE A 530 -10.46 4.86 6.23
C PHE A 530 -9.16 5.50 5.70
N THR A 531 -8.08 4.73 5.59
CA THR A 531 -6.86 5.17 4.89
C THR A 531 -6.60 4.30 3.68
N THR A 532 -6.03 4.89 2.62
CA THR A 532 -5.79 4.18 1.36
C THR A 532 -4.57 4.69 0.60
N ALA A 533 -3.85 3.80 -0.06
CA ALA A 533 -2.67 4.06 -0.90
C ALA A 533 -3.06 4.04 -2.38
N LEU A 534 -2.83 5.13 -3.14
CA LEU A 534 -3.33 5.21 -4.53
C LEU A 534 -2.69 4.23 -5.50
N PHE A 535 -1.45 3.82 -5.25
CA PHE A 535 -0.76 2.81 -6.07
C PHE A 535 -0.95 1.40 -5.52
N ASP A 536 -1.92 1.15 -4.64
CA ASP A 536 -2.21 -0.20 -4.17
C ASP A 536 -2.90 -1.05 -5.26
N ASP A 537 -2.14 -1.93 -5.91
CA ASP A 537 -2.67 -2.91 -6.87
C ASP A 537 -3.18 -4.20 -6.20
N ASP A 538 -2.93 -4.40 -4.90
CA ASP A 538 -3.25 -5.65 -4.19
C ASP A 538 -4.55 -5.56 -3.38
N CYS A 539 -4.86 -4.39 -2.82
CA CYS A 539 -6.14 -4.05 -2.18
C CYS A 539 -6.68 -2.69 -2.68
N PRO A 540 -7.05 -2.56 -3.97
CA PRO A 540 -7.25 -1.27 -4.63
C PRO A 540 -8.20 -0.29 -3.92
N PRO A 541 -7.89 1.03 -3.90
CA PRO A 541 -8.69 2.04 -3.22
C PRO A 541 -10.20 1.97 -3.50
N HIS A 542 -10.56 1.61 -4.74
CA HIS A 542 -11.93 1.40 -5.19
C HIS A 542 -12.74 0.51 -4.24
N VAL A 543 -12.20 -0.66 -3.86
CA VAL A 543 -12.95 -1.64 -3.06
C VAL A 543 -13.11 -1.19 -1.61
N GLY A 544 -12.14 -0.41 -1.09
CA GLY A 544 -12.24 0.26 0.20
C GLY A 544 -13.30 1.37 0.22
N PHE A 545 -13.43 2.13 -0.88
CA PHE A 545 -14.50 3.12 -1.04
C PHE A 545 -15.88 2.49 -1.23
N SER A 546 -15.99 1.35 -1.93
CA SER A 546 -17.24 0.58 -1.99
C SER A 546 -17.77 0.22 -0.60
N ALA A 547 -16.91 -0.15 0.35
CA ALA A 547 -17.30 -0.32 1.75
C ALA A 547 -17.63 1.03 2.42
N TYR A 548 -16.70 1.99 2.38
CA TYR A 548 -16.81 3.30 3.04
C TYR A 548 -18.10 4.04 2.67
N ASN A 549 -18.54 3.98 1.40
CA ASN A 549 -19.72 4.69 0.91
C ASN A 549 -21.05 4.14 1.48
N THR A 550 -21.07 2.87 1.91
CA THR A 550 -22.24 2.29 2.60
C THR A 550 -22.37 2.74 4.05
N ILE A 551 -21.26 3.10 4.72
CA ILE A 551 -21.21 3.52 6.13
C ILE A 551 -22.02 4.81 6.34
N LYS A 552 -22.87 4.83 7.38
CA LYS A 552 -23.78 5.93 7.74
C LYS A 552 -23.42 6.65 9.04
N SER A 553 -22.53 6.07 9.86
CA SER A 553 -21.96 6.73 11.03
C SER A 553 -20.96 7.84 10.63
N PRO A 554 -20.52 8.70 11.56
CA PRO A 554 -19.50 9.69 11.28
C PRO A 554 -18.24 9.03 10.73
N LYS A 555 -17.75 9.51 9.59
CA LYS A 555 -16.64 8.89 8.87
C LYS A 555 -15.73 9.94 8.25
N GLU A 556 -14.47 9.61 8.16
CA GLU A 556 -13.40 10.43 7.60
C GLU A 556 -12.43 9.52 6.85
N PHE A 557 -11.79 10.03 5.80
CA PHE A 557 -10.83 9.27 5.01
C PHE A 557 -9.54 10.05 4.75
N LYS A 558 -8.47 9.32 4.45
CA LYS A 558 -7.19 9.91 4.04
C LYS A 558 -6.55 9.09 2.92
N ILE A 559 -6.26 9.76 1.82
CA ILE A 559 -5.53 9.22 0.68
C ILE A 559 -4.03 9.48 0.87
N TYR A 560 -3.22 8.47 0.55
CA TYR A 560 -1.77 8.54 0.46
C TYR A 560 -1.40 8.43 -1.04
N PRO A 561 -1.16 9.56 -1.73
CA PRO A 561 -1.18 9.62 -3.19
C PRO A 561 -0.02 8.89 -3.88
N ARG A 562 1.06 8.58 -3.15
CA ARG A 562 2.30 7.97 -3.65
C ARG A 562 2.77 6.78 -2.80
N ASP A 563 1.89 6.27 -1.95
CA ASP A 563 2.15 5.07 -1.15
C ASP A 563 1.58 3.85 -1.88
N CYS A 564 2.06 2.68 -1.50
CA CYS A 564 1.67 1.36 -2.03
C CYS A 564 1.25 0.39 -0.91
N HIS A 565 0.84 -0.84 -1.25
CA HIS A 565 0.35 -1.80 -0.24
C HIS A 565 1.36 -2.12 0.88
N VAL A 566 2.66 -2.02 0.58
CA VAL A 566 3.77 -2.44 1.47
C VAL A 566 4.39 -1.31 2.29
N ASP A 567 3.76 -0.13 2.36
CA ASP A 567 4.27 0.99 3.15
C ASP A 567 3.60 1.04 4.54
N ASP A 568 4.38 1.05 5.62
CA ASP A 568 3.87 1.01 7.01
C ASP A 568 3.25 2.34 7.50
N ARG A 569 3.44 3.46 6.78
CA ARG A 569 3.01 4.81 7.19
C ARG A 569 1.51 4.94 7.53
N PRO A 570 0.58 4.32 6.78
CA PRO A 570 -0.84 4.36 7.10
C PRO A 570 -1.17 3.68 8.43
N TYR A 571 -0.45 2.61 8.79
CA TYR A 571 -0.71 1.79 9.98
C TYR A 571 -0.54 2.56 11.30
N GLY A 572 0.50 3.41 11.39
CA GLY A 572 0.70 4.29 12.54
C GLY A 572 -0.41 5.34 12.69
N ALA A 573 -0.91 5.87 11.57
CA ALA A 573 -1.99 6.86 11.59
C ALA A 573 -3.32 6.30 12.14
N LEU A 574 -3.61 5.01 11.92
CA LEU A 574 -4.80 4.35 12.48
C LEU A 574 -4.80 4.36 14.02
N SER A 575 -3.65 4.02 14.62
CA SER A 575 -3.51 3.94 16.08
C SER A 575 -3.59 5.32 16.75
N GLU A 576 -2.91 6.34 16.19
CA GLU A 576 -2.96 7.70 16.71
C GLU A 576 -4.35 8.33 16.58
N TRP A 577 -5.08 8.00 15.50
CA TRP A 577 -6.46 8.45 15.35
C TRP A 577 -7.39 7.84 16.42
N LEU A 578 -7.27 6.54 16.72
CA LEU A 578 -8.06 5.91 17.80
C LEU A 578 -7.73 6.52 19.16
N LYS A 579 -6.45 6.71 19.49
CA LYS A 579 -6.02 7.39 20.72
C LYS A 579 -6.67 8.78 20.86
N LYS A 580 -6.65 9.58 19.78
CA LYS A 580 -7.32 10.87 19.73
C LYS A 580 -8.84 10.77 19.96
N LYS A 581 -9.53 9.77 19.39
CA LYS A 581 -10.97 9.52 19.68
C LYS A 581 -11.24 9.11 21.13
N PHE A 582 -10.25 8.55 21.83
CA PHE A 582 -10.36 8.14 23.24
C PHE A 582 -9.88 9.21 24.24
N GLY A 583 -9.42 10.37 23.75
CA GLY A 583 -8.90 11.46 24.57
C GLY A 583 -7.53 11.16 25.21
N LEU A 584 -6.67 10.43 24.49
CA LEU A 584 -5.33 10.02 24.91
C LEU A 584 -4.21 10.86 24.29
#